data_AF-A0A8K0VZZ5-F1
#
_entry.id   AF-A0A8K0VZZ5-F1
#
_cell.length_a   1.000
_cell.length_b   1.000
_cell.length_c   1.000
_cell.angle_alpha   90.00
_cell.angle_beta   90.00
_cell.angle_gamma   90.00
#
_symmetry.space_group_name_H-M   'P 1'
#
loop_
_entity.id
_entity.type
_entity.pdbx_description
1 polymer ?
#
loop_
_entity_poly.entity_id
_entity_poly.type
_entity_poly.pdbx_seq_one_letter_code
_entity_poly.pdbx_strand_id
1 'polypeptide(L)'
;MASFDEAKSPLTFLSIRAWARFKFHNDFDTLPPLQKIAFIDVDDMVFDRTVRRSLGRSEHKKLLLVGAHSPESDLEDNEVCAHIHADDDEVTLYYVEQLEEETYKLIPVASFGHVAFHPPFSEVGDDVERILAVIRFYFLAAGYLKELPRHKKAPKMFTKKFEQACRWIANGGEQPPALVASAVVGGQATQQPAMRAVNNGFPAINRESLARDESLAAADGPQSASVLRSATRRQQPTPVKRERRSSTIGLGQPNTPKRRALADISSNIVCASKQPSLSEKSAAQAEVAVLKAQVSTLTAENIKLKEDMAMQGHAYRGLQLELDETKDDLADMEARMNAEQANYMHLRSEMTKIKEVVNGSGV
;
A
#
# COMPACT_ATOMS: atom_id res chain seq x y z
N MET A 1 -15.09 -10.36 -26.87
CA MET A 1 -14.31 -9.22 -26.36
C MET A 1 -12.92 -9.30 -26.95
N ALA A 2 -12.41 -8.21 -27.54
CA ALA A 2 -11.03 -8.20 -28.05
C ALA A 2 -10.06 -8.44 -26.88
N SER A 3 -9.12 -9.38 -27.05
CA SER A 3 -8.08 -9.66 -26.06
C SER A 3 -7.28 -8.39 -25.80
N PHE A 4 -7.21 -7.94 -24.55
CA PHE A 4 -6.35 -6.82 -24.16
C PHE A 4 -4.88 -7.20 -24.39
N ASP A 5 -4.18 -6.45 -25.24
CA ASP A 5 -2.74 -6.60 -25.43
C ASP A 5 -2.03 -5.62 -24.50
N GLU A 6 -1.42 -6.16 -23.45
CA GLU A 6 -0.68 -5.37 -22.45
C GLU A 6 0.37 -4.43 -23.07
N ALA A 7 0.90 -4.73 -24.26
CA ALA A 7 1.89 -3.89 -24.94
C ALA A 7 1.29 -2.87 -25.91
N LYS A 8 0.06 -3.06 -26.39
CA LYS A 8 -0.49 -2.28 -27.53
C LYS A 8 -1.86 -1.64 -27.28
N SER A 9 -2.70 -2.21 -26.42
CA SER A 9 -4.03 -1.66 -26.17
C SER A 9 -3.96 -0.30 -25.47
N PRO A 10 -4.89 0.64 -25.69
CA PRO A 10 -4.91 1.89 -24.95
C PRO A 10 -5.00 1.65 -23.43
N LEU A 11 -4.26 2.42 -22.62
CA LEU A 11 -4.25 2.30 -21.16
C LEU A 11 -5.31 3.20 -20.51
N THR A 12 -6.57 2.97 -20.87
CA THR A 12 -7.75 3.64 -20.31
C THR A 12 -8.25 2.94 -19.05
N PHE A 13 -9.06 3.63 -18.22
CA PHE A 13 -9.64 3.02 -17.03
C PHE A 13 -10.43 1.73 -17.34
N LEU A 14 -11.27 1.77 -18.39
CA LEU A 14 -12.11 0.64 -18.77
C LEU A 14 -11.29 -0.56 -19.25
N SER A 15 -10.24 -0.33 -20.05
CA SER A 15 -9.39 -1.41 -20.56
C SER A 15 -8.56 -2.05 -19.44
N ILE A 16 -7.98 -1.25 -18.55
CA ILE A 16 -7.21 -1.74 -17.40
C ILE A 16 -8.12 -2.50 -16.42
N ARG A 17 -9.29 -1.96 -16.08
CA ARG A 17 -10.24 -2.62 -15.17
C ARG A 17 -10.74 -3.95 -15.74
N ALA A 18 -11.07 -3.99 -17.04
CA ALA A 18 -11.50 -5.23 -17.69
C ALA A 18 -10.39 -6.28 -17.70
N TRP A 19 -9.15 -5.87 -18.01
CA TRP A 19 -7.98 -6.75 -17.97
C TRP A 19 -7.68 -7.26 -16.56
N ALA A 20 -7.68 -6.41 -15.54
CA ALA A 20 -7.42 -6.80 -14.16
C ALA A 20 -8.46 -7.79 -13.63
N ARG A 21 -9.75 -7.53 -13.88
CA ARG A 21 -10.84 -8.46 -13.55
C ARG A 21 -10.80 -9.77 -14.31
N PHE A 22 -10.21 -9.79 -15.50
CA PHE A 22 -10.02 -11.04 -16.23
C PHE A 22 -8.83 -11.85 -15.70
N LYS A 23 -7.73 -11.19 -15.33
CA LYS A 23 -6.44 -11.84 -15.04
C LYS A 23 -6.20 -12.13 -13.55
N PHE A 24 -6.63 -11.25 -12.65
CA PHE A 24 -6.36 -11.33 -11.21
C PHE A 24 -7.49 -10.67 -10.39
N HIS A 25 -8.75 -11.04 -10.64
CA HIS A 25 -9.90 -10.36 -10.00
C HIS A 25 -9.85 -10.37 -8.47
N ASN A 26 -9.45 -11.48 -7.84
CA ASN A 26 -9.39 -11.58 -6.38
C ASN A 26 -8.43 -10.53 -5.79
N ASP A 27 -7.23 -10.40 -6.37
CA ASP A 27 -6.22 -9.45 -5.91
C ASP A 27 -6.59 -8.00 -6.28
N PHE A 28 -7.34 -7.81 -7.36
CA PHE A 28 -7.78 -6.49 -7.80
C PHE A 28 -8.93 -5.94 -6.94
N ASP A 29 -9.85 -6.81 -6.53
CA ASP A 29 -11.01 -6.43 -5.72
C ASP A 29 -10.65 -6.08 -4.26
N THR A 30 -9.41 -6.35 -3.81
CA THR A 30 -8.90 -5.88 -2.51
C THR A 30 -8.48 -4.41 -2.52
N LEU A 31 -8.28 -3.80 -3.69
CA LEU A 31 -7.93 -2.39 -3.77
C LEU A 31 -9.04 -1.54 -3.13
N PRO A 32 -8.68 -0.57 -2.27
CA PRO A 32 -9.65 0.36 -1.73
C PRO A 32 -10.45 1.04 -2.86
N PRO A 33 -11.79 1.11 -2.73
CA PRO A 33 -12.60 1.79 -3.72
C PRO A 33 -12.28 3.29 -3.70
N LEU A 34 -12.50 3.96 -4.84
CA LEU A 34 -12.12 5.36 -5.04
C LEU A 34 -12.65 6.29 -3.93
N GLN A 35 -13.81 6.00 -3.36
CA GLN A 35 -14.42 6.80 -2.29
C GLN A 35 -13.60 6.82 -0.99
N LYS A 36 -12.72 5.83 -0.77
CA LYS A 36 -11.82 5.78 0.38
C LYS A 36 -10.48 6.47 0.14
N ILE A 37 -10.26 6.98 -1.08
CA ILE A 37 -9.02 7.64 -1.47
C ILE A 37 -9.24 9.15 -1.44
N ALA A 38 -8.41 9.85 -0.67
CA ALA A 38 -8.53 11.29 -0.50
C ALA A 38 -7.79 12.05 -1.62
N PHE A 39 -8.47 13.03 -2.19
CA PHE A 39 -7.90 13.99 -3.12
C PHE A 39 -8.08 15.41 -2.58
N ILE A 40 -7.06 16.22 -2.76
CA ILE A 40 -7.02 17.63 -2.36
C ILE A 40 -7.07 18.50 -3.61
N ASP A 41 -7.84 19.58 -3.55
CA ASP A 41 -7.88 20.60 -4.58
C ASP A 41 -6.67 21.54 -4.50
N VAL A 42 -6.02 21.76 -5.64
CA VAL A 42 -4.87 22.67 -5.70
C VAL A 42 -5.29 24.13 -5.56
N ASP A 43 -6.54 24.47 -5.86
CA ASP A 43 -6.99 25.87 -5.90
C ASP A 43 -6.93 26.56 -4.51
N ASP A 44 -6.93 25.80 -3.41
CA ASP A 44 -6.83 26.30 -2.03
C ASP A 44 -5.38 26.36 -1.51
N MET A 45 -4.39 26.06 -2.37
CA MET A 45 -2.98 25.94 -1.97
C MET A 45 -2.16 27.14 -2.46
N VAL A 46 -1.21 27.58 -1.65
CA VAL A 46 -0.15 28.51 -2.01
C VAL A 46 1.07 27.72 -2.49
N PHE A 47 1.74 28.21 -3.52
CA PHE A 47 2.89 27.51 -4.10
C PHE A 47 3.94 28.45 -4.63
N ASP A 48 5.19 28.01 -4.53
CA ASP A 48 6.32 28.67 -5.15
C ASP A 48 6.18 28.73 -6.67
N ARG A 49 6.86 29.70 -7.28
CA ARG A 49 6.80 29.95 -8.73
C ARG A 49 7.10 28.71 -9.58
N THR A 50 7.97 27.83 -9.10
CA THR A 50 8.34 26.58 -9.77
C THR A 50 7.19 25.57 -9.76
N VAL A 51 6.57 25.35 -8.60
CA VAL A 51 5.41 24.46 -8.44
C VAL A 51 4.22 24.99 -9.23
N ARG A 52 3.98 26.31 -9.19
CA ARG A 52 2.93 26.96 -9.99
C ARG A 52 3.08 26.72 -11.49
N ARG A 53 4.32 26.74 -12.01
CA ARG A 53 4.59 26.46 -13.43
C ARG A 53 4.39 24.99 -13.77
N SER A 54 4.71 24.08 -12.85
CA SER A 54 4.50 22.64 -13.03
C SER A 54 3.01 22.31 -13.05
N LEU A 55 2.29 22.66 -11.97
CA LEU A 55 0.86 22.37 -11.80
C LEU A 55 0.00 23.13 -12.82
N GLY A 56 0.38 24.36 -13.18
CA GLY A 56 -0.34 25.18 -14.16
C GLY A 56 -0.32 24.63 -15.60
N ARG A 57 0.52 23.62 -15.89
CA ARG A 57 0.53 22.91 -17.17
C ARG A 57 -0.27 21.61 -17.14
N SER A 58 -0.73 21.17 -15.97
CA SER A 58 -1.47 19.92 -15.85
C SER A 58 -2.89 20.06 -16.36
N GLU A 59 -3.44 18.98 -16.94
CA GLU A 59 -4.84 18.92 -17.37
C GLU A 59 -5.83 18.94 -16.19
N HIS A 60 -5.36 18.60 -14.98
CA HIS A 60 -6.16 18.57 -13.76
C HIS A 60 -5.43 19.23 -12.59
N LYS A 61 -6.20 19.71 -11.61
CA LYS A 61 -5.71 20.44 -10.42
C LYS A 61 -5.97 19.67 -9.13
N LYS A 62 -5.65 18.39 -9.16
CA LYS A 62 -5.93 17.45 -8.07
C LYS A 62 -4.64 16.83 -7.58
N LEU A 63 -4.54 16.72 -6.26
CA LEU A 63 -3.47 16.09 -5.52
C LEU A 63 -4.03 14.86 -4.83
N LEU A 64 -3.31 13.75 -4.85
CA LEU A 64 -3.69 12.51 -4.19
C LEU A 64 -2.95 12.40 -2.87
N LEU A 65 -3.65 12.25 -1.75
CA LEU A 65 -3.00 12.02 -0.46
C LEU A 65 -2.40 10.61 -0.44
N VAL A 66 -1.08 10.50 -0.21
CA VAL A 66 -0.36 9.22 -0.28
C VAL A 66 0.37 8.84 1.01
N GLY A 67 0.59 9.77 1.93
CA GLY A 67 1.38 9.51 3.13
C GLY A 67 1.59 10.74 3.98
N ALA A 68 2.54 10.64 4.91
CA ALA A 68 3.08 11.73 5.70
C ALA A 68 4.61 11.78 5.58
N HIS A 69 5.22 12.89 5.97
CA HIS A 69 6.67 12.99 6.07
C HIS A 69 7.20 12.01 7.13
N SER A 70 8.26 11.27 6.82
CA SER A 70 8.89 10.33 7.78
C SER A 70 9.63 11.09 8.90
N PRO A 71 9.52 10.67 10.18
CA PRO A 71 9.95 11.42 11.38
C PRO A 71 11.47 11.55 11.62
N GLU A 72 12.30 11.46 10.58
CA GLU A 72 13.76 11.69 10.72
C GLU A 72 14.17 13.17 10.56
N SER A 73 13.22 14.07 10.26
CA SER A 73 13.44 15.52 10.24
C SER A 73 12.55 16.20 11.26
N ASP A 74 13.02 17.31 11.83
CA ASP A 74 12.31 18.15 12.82
C ASP A 74 11.07 18.87 12.25
N LEU A 75 10.56 18.44 11.10
CA LEU A 75 9.36 18.99 10.47
C LEU A 75 8.15 18.25 11.06
N GLU A 76 7.14 19.01 11.49
CA GLU A 76 5.83 18.50 11.90
C GLU A 76 5.27 17.52 10.84
N ASP A 77 4.36 16.63 11.26
CA ASP A 77 3.75 15.54 10.44
C ASP A 77 3.02 16.09 9.20
N ASN A 78 3.79 16.55 8.21
CA ASN A 78 3.27 17.16 7.00
C ASN A 78 2.73 16.08 6.08
N GLU A 79 1.52 16.28 5.59
CA GLU A 79 0.90 15.39 4.62
C GLU A 79 1.70 15.37 3.32
N VAL A 80 1.82 14.19 2.71
CA VAL A 80 2.47 13.99 1.42
C VAL A 80 1.43 13.66 0.38
N CYS A 81 1.42 14.48 -0.67
CA CYS A 81 0.53 14.33 -1.80
C CYS A 81 1.28 14.02 -3.09
N ALA A 82 0.67 13.23 -3.96
CA ALA A 82 1.15 12.94 -5.30
C ALA A 82 0.37 13.73 -6.36
N HIS A 83 1.07 14.15 -7.41
CA HIS A 83 0.49 14.74 -8.61
C HIS A 83 1.03 14.02 -9.86
N ILE A 84 0.21 13.93 -10.90
CA ILE A 84 0.62 13.39 -12.20
C ILE A 84 0.47 14.50 -13.23
N HIS A 85 1.53 14.70 -14.02
CA HIS A 85 1.45 15.54 -15.21
C HIS A 85 0.95 14.69 -16.38
N ALA A 86 -0.17 15.10 -16.99
CA ALA A 86 -0.78 14.38 -18.11
C ALA A 86 0.20 14.18 -19.30
N ASP A 87 1.14 15.10 -19.48
CA ASP A 87 2.06 15.12 -20.62
C ASP A 87 3.31 14.24 -20.47
N ASP A 88 3.80 14.00 -19.25
CA ASP A 88 5.18 13.50 -19.03
C ASP A 88 5.29 12.15 -18.31
N ASP A 89 4.19 11.45 -18.04
CA ASP A 89 4.13 10.20 -17.23
C ASP A 89 4.67 10.29 -15.79
N GLU A 90 5.32 11.40 -15.47
CA GLU A 90 6.04 11.65 -14.25
C GLU A 90 5.06 11.96 -13.11
N VAL A 91 5.32 11.31 -11.98
CA VAL A 91 4.60 11.52 -10.73
C VAL A 91 5.49 12.32 -9.82
N THR A 92 5.03 13.51 -9.43
CA THR A 92 5.74 14.39 -8.49
C THR A 92 5.08 14.30 -7.12
N LEU A 93 5.89 14.25 -6.06
CA LEU A 93 5.40 14.28 -4.69
C LEU A 93 5.64 15.65 -4.07
N TYR A 94 4.71 16.10 -3.24
CA TYR A 94 4.77 17.37 -2.50
C TYR A 94 4.43 17.14 -1.03
N TYR A 95 5.17 17.80 -0.14
CA TYR A 95 4.73 18.05 1.24
C TYR A 95 3.71 19.18 1.24
N VAL A 96 2.68 19.04 2.06
CA VAL A 96 1.71 20.08 2.36
C VAL A 96 2.07 20.64 3.72
N GLU A 97 2.65 21.83 3.73
CA GLU A 97 3.00 22.58 4.96
C GLU A 97 1.87 23.57 5.26
N GLN A 98 1.31 23.55 6.46
CA GLN A 98 0.31 24.54 6.87
C GLN A 98 1.02 25.83 7.31
N LEU A 99 0.69 26.97 6.68
CA LEU A 99 1.28 28.28 6.99
C LEU A 99 0.46 29.05 8.03
N GLU A 100 -0.82 29.27 7.72
CA GLU A 100 -1.81 30.01 8.51
C GLU A 100 -3.14 29.25 8.48
N GLU A 101 -4.14 29.64 9.27
CA GLU A 101 -5.48 29.01 9.23
C GLU A 101 -5.99 28.97 7.78
N GLU A 102 -6.26 27.76 7.29
CA GLU A 102 -6.72 27.44 5.91
C GLU A 102 -5.75 27.73 4.76
N THR A 103 -4.50 28.14 5.03
CA THR A 103 -3.50 28.40 3.97
C THR A 103 -2.39 27.35 4.00
N TYR A 104 -2.25 26.63 2.89
CA TYR A 104 -1.29 25.53 2.75
C TYR A 104 -0.21 25.86 1.72
N LYS A 105 0.99 25.32 1.89
CA LYS A 105 2.12 25.46 0.98
C LYS A 105 2.57 24.12 0.44
N LEU A 106 2.75 24.03 -0.88
CA LEU A 106 3.30 22.82 -1.52
C LEU A 106 4.82 22.91 -1.66
N ILE A 107 5.54 21.95 -1.09
CA ILE A 107 7.00 21.83 -1.17
C ILE A 107 7.37 20.52 -1.88
N PRO A 108 8.15 20.53 -2.98
CA PRO A 108 8.56 19.31 -3.66
C PRO A 108 9.36 18.36 -2.76
N VAL A 109 9.01 17.08 -2.79
CA VAL A 109 9.74 16.03 -2.07
C VAL A 109 10.97 15.62 -2.86
N ALA A 110 12.15 15.59 -2.20
CA ALA A 110 13.41 15.25 -2.86
C ALA A 110 13.59 13.74 -3.11
N SER A 111 12.99 12.87 -2.29
CA SER A 111 13.14 11.43 -2.37
C SER A 111 11.94 10.68 -1.78
N PHE A 112 11.54 9.59 -2.44
CA PHE A 112 10.50 8.67 -1.97
C PHE A 112 10.84 8.01 -0.61
N GLY A 113 12.13 7.95 -0.25
CA GLY A 113 12.57 7.37 1.03
C GLY A 113 12.22 8.19 2.27
N HIS A 114 11.80 9.46 2.10
CA HIS A 114 11.40 10.33 3.21
C HIS A 114 9.87 10.35 3.40
N VAL A 115 9.14 9.46 2.72
CA VAL A 115 7.69 9.41 2.74
C VAL A 115 7.25 8.17 3.49
N ALA A 116 6.53 8.37 4.60
CA ALA A 116 5.79 7.32 5.27
C ALA A 116 4.43 7.17 4.58
N PHE A 117 4.37 6.26 3.60
CA PHE A 117 3.14 6.03 2.83
C PHE A 117 2.01 5.53 3.75
N HIS A 118 0.78 5.94 3.45
CA HIS A 118 -0.43 5.41 4.06
C HIS A 118 -1.02 4.28 3.20
N PRO A 119 -1.82 3.37 3.78
CA PRO A 119 -2.55 2.38 2.98
C PRO A 119 -3.42 3.06 1.91
N PRO A 120 -3.51 2.49 0.68
CA PRO A 120 -2.92 1.22 0.25
C PRO A 120 -1.46 1.34 -0.23
N PHE A 121 -0.88 2.54 -0.26
CA PHE A 121 0.44 2.78 -0.84
C PHE A 121 1.59 2.21 0.00
N SER A 122 1.42 2.05 1.32
CA SER A 122 2.38 1.34 2.17
C SER A 122 2.39 -0.17 1.94
N GLU A 123 1.30 -0.74 1.44
CA GLU A 123 1.11 -2.18 1.29
C GLU A 123 1.62 -2.73 -0.05
N VAL A 124 2.32 -1.92 -0.83
CA VAL A 124 2.92 -2.37 -2.10
C VAL A 124 4.39 -2.76 -1.97
N GLY A 125 4.95 -2.76 -0.76
CA GLY A 125 6.38 -3.02 -0.46
C GLY A 125 7.35 -1.98 -1.05
N ASP A 126 8.66 -2.24 -0.90
CA ASP A 126 9.73 -1.24 -1.14
C ASP A 126 10.02 -0.87 -2.62
N ASP A 127 9.12 -1.19 -3.55
CA ASP A 127 9.33 -0.95 -4.99
C ASP A 127 8.57 0.31 -5.43
N VAL A 128 9.31 1.40 -5.63
CA VAL A 128 8.76 2.70 -6.04
C VAL A 128 7.86 2.59 -7.27
N GLU A 129 8.22 1.76 -8.26
CA GLU A 129 7.41 1.60 -9.47
C GLU A 129 6.04 0.93 -9.20
N ARG A 130 5.92 0.13 -8.13
CA ARG A 130 4.63 -0.43 -7.71
C ARG A 130 3.76 0.66 -7.07
N ILE A 131 4.34 1.50 -6.22
CA ILE A 131 3.66 2.68 -5.64
C ILE A 131 3.13 3.57 -6.76
N LEU A 132 4.01 3.93 -7.70
CA LEU A 132 3.66 4.79 -8.84
C LEU A 132 2.57 4.18 -9.73
N ALA A 133 2.56 2.86 -9.92
CA ALA A 133 1.50 2.20 -10.68
C ALA A 133 0.13 2.32 -10.01
N VAL A 134 0.05 2.21 -8.68
CA VAL A 134 -1.20 2.38 -7.91
C VAL A 134 -1.67 3.83 -7.94
N ILE A 135 -0.76 4.80 -7.76
CA ILE A 135 -1.05 6.23 -7.87
C ILE A 135 -1.64 6.54 -9.26
N ARG A 136 -0.98 6.09 -10.34
CA ARG A 136 -1.46 6.25 -11.72
C ARG A 136 -2.85 5.64 -11.94
N PHE A 137 -3.10 4.46 -11.37
CA PHE A 137 -4.41 3.82 -11.46
C PHE A 137 -5.50 4.66 -10.79
N TYR A 138 -5.26 5.24 -9.62
CA TYR A 138 -6.27 6.05 -8.94
C TYR A 138 -6.57 7.37 -9.66
N PHE A 139 -5.58 8.05 -10.23
CA PHE A 139 -5.82 9.22 -11.07
C PHE A 139 -6.64 8.87 -12.33
N LEU A 140 -6.37 7.71 -12.92
CA LEU A 140 -7.13 7.19 -14.06
C LEU A 140 -8.57 6.79 -13.66
N ALA A 141 -8.74 6.16 -12.50
CA ALA A 141 -10.04 5.74 -11.97
C ALA A 141 -10.92 6.93 -11.55
N ALA A 142 -10.30 8.00 -11.06
CA ALA A 142 -10.98 9.27 -10.74
C ALA A 142 -11.38 10.06 -11.99
N GLY A 143 -10.90 9.67 -13.18
CA GLY A 143 -11.18 10.37 -14.43
C GLY A 143 -10.35 11.65 -14.63
N TYR A 144 -9.34 11.90 -13.81
CA TYR A 144 -8.41 13.03 -13.99
C TYR A 144 -7.43 12.80 -15.13
N LEU A 145 -7.19 11.53 -15.49
CA LEU A 145 -6.46 11.14 -16.69
C LEU A 145 -7.41 10.40 -17.63
N LYS A 146 -7.33 10.68 -18.93
CA LYS A 146 -8.08 9.95 -19.96
C LYS A 146 -7.42 8.61 -20.30
N GLU A 147 -6.10 8.63 -20.41
CA GLU A 147 -5.27 7.48 -20.75
C GLU A 147 -3.90 7.64 -20.10
N LEU A 148 -3.29 6.52 -19.68
CA LEU A 148 -1.91 6.53 -19.19
C LEU A 148 -0.91 6.46 -20.35
N PRO A 149 0.11 7.34 -20.38
CA PRO A 149 1.20 7.23 -21.33
C PRO A 149 1.97 5.91 -21.13
N ARG A 150 2.40 5.32 -22.25
CA ARG A 150 3.18 4.08 -22.23
C ARG A 150 4.68 4.39 -22.13
N HIS A 151 5.36 3.66 -21.26
CA HIS A 151 6.81 3.77 -21.15
C HIS A 151 7.50 3.35 -22.46
N LYS A 152 8.26 4.28 -23.05
CA LYS A 152 8.85 4.16 -24.40
C LYS A 152 9.67 2.89 -24.62
N LYS A 153 10.42 2.46 -23.59
CA LYS A 153 11.32 1.28 -23.67
C LYS A 153 10.70 -0.02 -23.13
N ALA A 154 9.61 0.08 -22.37
CA ALA A 154 9.03 -1.05 -21.65
C ALA A 154 7.50 -0.93 -21.60
N PRO A 155 6.79 -1.21 -22.70
CA PRO A 155 5.34 -0.96 -22.81
C PRO A 155 4.49 -1.68 -21.76
N LYS A 156 4.97 -2.82 -21.24
CA LYS A 156 4.31 -3.62 -20.20
C LYS A 156 4.70 -3.26 -18.76
N MET A 157 5.51 -2.20 -18.57
CA MET A 157 6.02 -1.85 -17.25
C MET A 157 4.88 -1.51 -16.28
N PHE A 158 3.94 -0.67 -16.70
CA PHE A 158 2.75 -0.34 -15.91
C PHE A 158 1.94 -1.60 -15.55
N THR A 159 1.54 -2.42 -16.53
CA THR A 159 0.69 -3.60 -16.28
C THR A 159 1.38 -4.59 -15.34
N LYS A 160 2.67 -4.86 -15.56
CA LYS A 160 3.45 -5.75 -14.69
C LYS A 160 3.53 -5.23 -13.26
N LYS A 161 3.83 -3.94 -13.08
CA LYS A 161 3.97 -3.31 -11.75
C LYS A 161 2.64 -3.19 -11.03
N PHE A 162 1.58 -2.88 -11.76
CA PHE A 162 0.22 -2.80 -11.22
C PHE A 162 -0.31 -4.16 -10.76
N GLU A 163 -0.15 -5.22 -11.56
CA GLU A 163 -0.49 -6.59 -11.15
C GLU A 163 0.28 -7.02 -9.89
N GLN A 164 1.59 -6.70 -9.84
CA GLN A 164 2.39 -6.96 -8.65
C GLN A 164 1.89 -6.17 -7.44
N ALA A 165 1.59 -4.87 -7.60
CA ALA A 165 1.10 -4.04 -6.51
C ALA A 165 -0.22 -4.58 -5.92
N CYS A 166 -1.17 -4.98 -6.76
CA CYS A 166 -2.43 -5.58 -6.32
C CYS A 166 -2.20 -6.84 -5.48
N ARG A 167 -1.27 -7.71 -5.89
CA ARG A 167 -0.92 -8.91 -5.13
C ARG A 167 -0.33 -8.60 -3.76
N TRP A 168 0.53 -7.58 -3.66
CA TRP A 168 1.11 -7.16 -2.38
C TRP A 168 0.03 -6.62 -1.44
N ILE A 169 -0.86 -5.77 -1.96
CA ILE A 169 -2.00 -5.23 -1.20
C ILE A 169 -2.93 -6.36 -0.74
N ALA A 170 -3.27 -7.29 -1.63
CA ALA A 170 -4.07 -8.46 -1.28
C ALA A 170 -3.42 -9.37 -0.21
N ASN A 171 -2.10 -9.32 -0.09
CA ASN A 171 -1.32 -10.04 0.92
C ASN A 171 -0.93 -9.15 2.12
N GLY A 172 -1.66 -8.04 2.35
CA GLY A 172 -1.47 -7.17 3.51
C GLY A 172 -0.09 -6.51 3.59
N GLY A 173 0.55 -6.24 2.45
CA GLY A 173 1.88 -5.63 2.40
C GLY A 173 3.04 -6.62 2.51
N GLU A 174 2.78 -7.91 2.70
CA GLU A 174 3.83 -8.93 2.70
C GLU A 174 4.15 -9.43 1.29
N GLN A 175 5.38 -9.90 1.09
CA GLN A 175 5.80 -10.44 -0.20
C GLN A 175 4.89 -11.63 -0.60
N PRO A 176 4.15 -11.54 -1.71
CA PRO A 176 3.28 -12.62 -2.13
C PRO A 176 4.10 -13.88 -2.41
N PRO A 177 3.58 -15.07 -2.08
CA PRO A 177 4.25 -16.32 -2.39
C PRO A 177 4.54 -16.38 -3.89
N ALA A 178 5.77 -16.75 -4.25
CA ALA A 178 6.16 -16.88 -5.64
C ALA A 178 5.18 -17.86 -6.30
N LEU A 179 4.48 -17.39 -7.34
CA LEU A 179 3.67 -18.28 -8.16
C LEU A 179 4.61 -19.36 -8.66
N VAL A 180 4.43 -20.58 -8.15
CA VAL A 180 5.10 -21.76 -8.68
C VAL A 180 4.61 -21.82 -10.12
N ALA A 181 5.47 -21.42 -11.05
CA ALA A 181 5.17 -21.55 -12.46
C ALA A 181 4.92 -23.03 -12.68
N SER A 182 3.65 -23.41 -12.84
CA SER A 182 3.30 -24.72 -13.33
C SER A 182 3.98 -24.84 -14.68
N ALA A 183 5.12 -25.52 -14.68
CA ALA A 183 5.70 -26.08 -15.87
C ALA A 183 4.67 -27.10 -16.38
N VAL A 184 3.76 -26.62 -17.22
CA VAL A 184 2.90 -27.46 -18.04
C VAL A 184 3.82 -28.17 -19.02
N VAL A 185 4.35 -29.30 -18.59
CA VAL A 185 4.72 -30.39 -19.48
C VAL A 185 3.40 -30.97 -19.96
N GLY A 186 3.19 -30.92 -21.28
CA GLY A 186 1.92 -31.24 -21.91
C GLY A 186 1.45 -32.66 -21.64
N GLY A 187 0.12 -32.84 -21.63
CA GLY A 187 -0.49 -34.16 -21.58
C GLY A 187 -1.96 -34.15 -21.20
N GLN A 188 -2.81 -33.86 -22.19
CA GLN A 188 -4.20 -34.30 -22.35
C GLN A 188 -5.27 -33.89 -21.32
N ALA A 189 -6.36 -33.36 -21.89
CA ALA A 189 -7.62 -33.05 -21.25
C ALA A 189 -8.40 -34.33 -20.90
N THR A 190 -8.99 -34.35 -19.70
CA THR A 190 -10.32 -34.94 -19.46
C THR A 190 -10.91 -34.41 -18.14
N GLN A 191 -12.04 -33.72 -18.28
CA GLN A 191 -13.26 -33.72 -17.45
C GLN A 191 -13.17 -33.63 -15.90
N GLN A 192 -13.84 -32.59 -15.38
CA GLN A 192 -14.39 -32.40 -14.01
C GLN A 192 -15.33 -33.54 -13.56
N PRO A 193 -16.00 -33.49 -12.38
CA PRO A 193 -15.64 -33.03 -11.01
C PRO A 193 -16.10 -34.04 -9.89
N ALA A 194 -15.61 -33.96 -8.65
CA ALA A 194 -16.34 -34.43 -7.44
C ALA A 194 -15.70 -34.03 -6.08
N MET A 195 -16.42 -33.19 -5.34
CA MET A 195 -16.86 -33.29 -3.92
C MET A 195 -15.93 -33.83 -2.81
N ARG A 196 -15.75 -33.00 -1.76
CA ARG A 196 -15.92 -33.25 -0.29
C ARG A 196 -15.43 -31.98 0.44
N ALA A 197 -16.21 -31.15 1.14
CA ALA A 197 -17.21 -31.31 2.22
C ALA A 197 -16.59 -31.68 3.59
N VAL A 198 -16.91 -30.83 4.60
CA VAL A 198 -16.92 -31.07 6.08
C VAL A 198 -15.52 -31.01 6.74
N ASN A 199 -15.22 -30.27 7.83
CA ASN A 199 -15.95 -30.16 9.10
C ASN A 199 -15.50 -28.98 10.00
N ASN A 200 -16.40 -28.59 10.91
CA ASN A 200 -16.19 -27.69 12.06
C ASN A 200 -15.16 -28.21 13.09
N GLY A 201 -14.57 -27.29 13.86
CA GLY A 201 -13.75 -27.63 15.03
C GLY A 201 -13.36 -26.43 15.90
N PHE A 202 -14.31 -25.83 16.59
CA PHE A 202 -14.03 -25.06 17.83
C PHE A 202 -13.64 -26.04 18.95
N PRO A 203 -12.71 -25.66 19.84
CA PRO A 203 -12.76 -26.06 21.22
C PRO A 203 -13.00 -24.84 22.12
N ALA A 204 -14.09 -24.91 22.87
CA ALA A 204 -14.34 -24.10 24.05
C ALA A 204 -13.64 -24.74 25.27
N ILE A 205 -13.68 -24.01 26.40
CA ILE A 205 -13.40 -24.39 27.79
C ILE A 205 -11.93 -24.10 28.19
N ASN A 206 -11.59 -23.24 29.17
CA ASN A 206 -12.12 -23.16 30.53
C ASN A 206 -11.93 -21.77 31.19
N ARG A 207 -12.84 -21.46 32.12
CA ARG A 207 -13.00 -20.22 32.88
C ARG A 207 -12.86 -20.53 34.37
N GLU A 208 -11.92 -19.90 35.06
CA GLU A 208 -11.83 -19.75 36.53
C GLU A 208 -10.83 -18.61 36.82
N SER A 209 -11.25 -17.39 37.21
CA SER A 209 -11.62 -16.89 38.57
C SER A 209 -10.42 -16.37 39.39
N LEU A 210 -10.31 -15.03 39.54
CA LEU A 210 -9.78 -14.22 40.68
C LEU A 210 -9.38 -12.81 40.14
N ALA A 211 -10.18 -11.75 40.29
CA ALA A 211 -10.42 -10.88 41.47
C ALA A 211 -9.45 -9.68 41.58
N ARG A 212 -10.04 -8.47 41.48
CA ARG A 212 -9.70 -7.15 42.06
C ARG A 212 -8.27 -6.59 41.90
N ASP A 213 -8.17 -5.39 41.31
CA ASP A 213 -7.94 -4.16 42.12
C ASP A 213 -8.39 -2.88 41.38
N GLU A 214 -8.94 -1.94 42.16
CA GLU A 214 -9.31 -0.57 41.75
C GLU A 214 -8.10 0.36 41.88
N SER A 215 -7.88 1.28 40.92
CA SER A 215 -7.54 2.70 41.21
C SER A 215 -7.35 3.60 39.96
N LEU A 216 -8.18 4.65 39.92
CA LEU A 216 -7.88 6.08 39.69
C LEU A 216 -7.19 6.61 38.41
N ALA A 217 -8.01 7.37 37.67
CA ALA A 217 -7.86 8.79 37.28
C ALA A 217 -6.86 9.26 36.18
N ALA A 218 -7.48 9.94 35.19
CA ALA A 218 -7.05 11.15 34.48
C ALA A 218 -5.83 11.13 33.54
N ALA A 219 -6.07 11.33 32.24
CA ALA A 219 -5.82 12.60 31.54
C ALA A 219 -6.04 12.45 30.02
N ASP A 220 -6.70 13.46 29.44
CA ASP A 220 -6.86 13.74 28.02
C ASP A 220 -5.54 13.70 27.23
N GLY A 221 -5.63 13.24 25.98
CA GLY A 221 -4.62 13.45 24.93
C GLY A 221 -4.77 12.45 23.78
N PRO A 222 -4.92 12.89 22.52
CA PRO A 222 -5.09 11.97 21.39
C PRO A 222 -3.75 11.26 21.11
N GLN A 223 -3.75 9.93 21.20
CA GLN A 223 -2.57 9.10 20.89
C GLN A 223 -2.55 8.69 19.41
N SER A 224 -1.34 8.79 18.88
CA SER A 224 -0.83 8.64 17.53
C SER A 224 -1.21 7.34 16.82
N ALA A 225 -1.51 7.43 15.52
CA ALA A 225 -1.67 6.28 14.65
C ALA A 225 -0.37 5.47 14.52
N SER A 226 -0.47 4.14 14.60
CA SER A 226 0.67 3.22 14.57
C SER A 226 1.34 3.17 13.20
N VAL A 227 2.56 3.68 13.12
CA VAL A 227 3.44 3.67 11.93
C VAL A 227 4.01 2.28 11.70
N LEU A 228 3.69 1.65 10.57
CA LEU A 228 4.36 0.44 10.09
C LEU A 228 5.55 0.82 9.19
N ARG A 229 6.74 0.85 9.81
CA ARG A 229 8.09 0.65 9.25
C ARG A 229 8.67 1.73 8.32
N SER A 230 9.71 2.41 8.82
CA SER A 230 10.68 3.21 8.05
C SER A 230 11.68 2.30 7.32
N ALA A 231 11.99 2.64 6.06
CA ALA A 231 12.94 1.91 5.22
C ALA A 231 14.40 2.10 5.68
N THR A 232 14.88 1.25 6.58
CA THR A 232 16.32 1.18 6.90
C THR A 232 17.09 0.51 5.76
N ARG A 233 17.74 1.34 4.95
CA ARG A 233 18.72 0.94 3.94
C ARG A 233 19.89 0.17 4.58
N ARG A 234 19.86 -1.16 4.52
CA ARG A 234 21.06 -1.99 4.76
C ARG A 234 22.06 -1.74 3.62
N GLN A 235 23.10 -0.96 3.90
CA GLN A 235 24.26 -0.83 3.02
C GLN A 235 24.93 -2.20 2.86
N GLN A 236 24.86 -2.78 1.66
CA GLN A 236 25.80 -3.84 1.28
C GLN A 236 27.16 -3.20 0.98
N PRO A 237 28.27 -3.76 1.48
CA PRO A 237 29.61 -3.24 1.22
C PRO A 237 30.00 -3.54 -0.23
N THR A 238 30.26 -2.48 -1.00
CA THR A 238 30.87 -2.57 -2.33
C THR A 238 32.28 -3.15 -2.24
N PRO A 239 32.69 -4.08 -3.12
CA PRO A 239 34.06 -4.57 -3.14
C PRO A 239 35.03 -3.48 -3.63
N VAL A 240 36.04 -3.24 -2.79
CA VAL A 240 37.16 -2.33 -3.01
C VAL A 240 37.90 -2.68 -4.31
N LYS A 241 37.79 -1.81 -5.33
CA LYS A 241 38.65 -1.85 -6.51
C LYS A 241 40.00 -1.21 -6.16
N ARG A 242 41.02 -2.05 -6.12
CA ARG A 242 42.43 -1.71 -5.95
C ARG A 242 42.92 -0.91 -7.16
N GLU A 243 43.23 0.38 -6.98
CA GLU A 243 44.01 1.15 -7.95
C GLU A 243 45.44 0.61 -8.02
N ARG A 244 45.95 0.40 -9.24
CA ARG A 244 47.39 0.32 -9.50
C ARG A 244 47.68 1.14 -10.75
N ARG A 245 48.32 2.29 -10.55
CA ARG A 245 48.94 3.08 -11.62
C ARG A 245 50.18 2.34 -12.14
N SER A 246 50.33 2.22 -13.46
CA SER A 246 51.44 2.81 -14.25
C SER A 246 51.54 2.17 -15.66
N SER A 247 51.14 2.96 -16.66
CA SER A 247 51.91 3.35 -17.86
C SER A 247 52.55 2.31 -18.81
N THR A 248 52.25 2.50 -20.11
CA THR A 248 53.18 2.54 -21.27
C THR A 248 53.13 1.39 -22.31
N ILE A 249 52.58 1.74 -23.49
CA ILE A 249 52.98 1.46 -24.90
C ILE A 249 53.24 0.01 -25.37
N GLY A 250 52.59 -0.38 -26.48
CA GLY A 250 53.23 -1.26 -27.49
C GLY A 250 52.33 -2.30 -28.18
N LEU A 251 51.78 -1.91 -29.34
CA LEU A 251 51.65 -2.67 -30.61
C LEU A 251 51.59 -4.22 -30.62
N GLY A 252 50.56 -4.77 -31.29
CA GLY A 252 50.70 -5.95 -32.17
C GLY A 252 49.87 -7.20 -31.84
N GLN A 253 48.74 -7.37 -32.52
CA GLN A 253 48.13 -8.67 -32.88
C GLN A 253 48.70 -9.14 -34.24
N PRO A 254 48.35 -10.33 -34.79
CA PRO A 254 48.02 -11.64 -34.19
C PRO A 254 48.82 -12.78 -34.89
N ASN A 255 48.71 -14.04 -34.43
CA ASN A 255 48.66 -15.24 -35.31
C ASN A 255 48.55 -16.55 -34.50
N THR A 256 47.45 -17.28 -34.72
CA THR A 256 47.29 -18.73 -34.53
C THR A 256 47.38 -19.42 -35.91
N PRO A 257 47.26 -20.76 -36.08
CA PRO A 257 47.57 -21.92 -35.23
C PRO A 257 48.38 -23.02 -35.99
N LYS A 258 49.07 -23.95 -35.32
CA LYS A 258 49.31 -25.31 -35.88
C LYS A 258 49.33 -26.40 -34.80
N ARG A 259 48.42 -27.36 -34.98
CA ARG A 259 48.31 -28.70 -34.37
C ARG A 259 49.66 -29.45 -34.36
N ARG A 260 49.93 -30.18 -33.27
CA ARG A 260 50.34 -31.59 -33.32
C ARG A 260 50.08 -32.27 -31.97
N ALA A 261 49.48 -33.45 -32.08
CA ALA A 261 49.11 -34.35 -30.98
C ALA A 261 50.28 -35.28 -30.63
N LEU A 262 50.47 -35.53 -29.34
CA LEU A 262 51.18 -36.66 -28.72
C LEU A 262 50.46 -36.89 -27.37
N ALA A 263 49.63 -37.93 -27.26
CA ALA A 263 50.00 -39.27 -26.80
C ALA A 263 50.26 -39.34 -25.28
N ASP A 264 49.24 -39.87 -24.59
CA ASP A 264 49.23 -40.70 -23.37
C ASP A 264 50.41 -40.63 -22.40
N ILE A 265 50.17 -40.05 -21.21
CA ILE A 265 50.79 -40.52 -19.96
C ILE A 265 49.77 -40.42 -18.80
N SER A 266 49.37 -41.61 -18.34
CA SER A 266 48.92 -42.03 -17.00
C SER A 266 49.09 -41.05 -15.82
N SER A 267 48.07 -40.89 -14.98
CA SER A 267 48.12 -41.23 -13.53
C SER A 267 46.89 -40.79 -12.71
N ASN A 268 46.41 -41.73 -11.88
CA ASN A 268 45.87 -41.54 -10.52
C ASN A 268 44.63 -40.65 -10.30
N ILE A 269 43.45 -41.26 -10.39
CA ILE A 269 42.25 -40.79 -9.67
C ILE A 269 42.36 -41.27 -8.21
N VAL A 270 42.82 -40.38 -7.33
CA VAL A 270 42.64 -40.54 -5.87
C VAL A 270 41.33 -39.84 -5.48
N CYS A 271 40.36 -40.63 -5.02
CA CYS A 271 39.17 -40.12 -4.33
C CYS A 271 39.60 -39.38 -3.05
N ALA A 272 39.57 -38.05 -3.07
CA ALA A 272 39.65 -37.26 -1.86
C ALA A 272 38.24 -37.05 -1.29
N SER A 273 37.89 -37.83 -0.26
CA SER A 273 36.75 -37.53 0.60
C SER A 273 37.04 -36.21 1.34
N LYS A 274 36.34 -35.12 0.98
CA LYS A 274 36.36 -33.89 1.76
C LYS A 274 35.67 -34.13 3.10
N GLN A 275 36.44 -34.37 4.16
CA GLN A 275 35.95 -34.08 5.51
C GLN A 275 35.99 -32.56 5.73
N PRO A 276 34.89 -31.93 6.15
CA PRO A 276 34.88 -30.51 6.50
C PRO A 276 35.74 -30.29 7.75
N SER A 277 36.58 -29.26 7.71
CA SER A 277 37.52 -28.92 8.77
C SER A 277 36.78 -28.51 10.05
N LEU A 278 37.40 -28.74 11.21
CA LEU A 278 36.81 -28.47 12.54
C LEU A 278 36.40 -26.99 12.74
N SER A 279 36.97 -26.06 11.96
CA SER A 279 36.61 -24.64 11.97
C SER A 279 35.27 -24.33 11.32
N GLU A 280 34.82 -25.13 10.34
CA GLU A 280 33.51 -24.93 9.69
C GLU A 280 32.36 -25.39 10.60
N LYS A 281 32.59 -26.42 11.43
CA LYS A 281 31.60 -26.92 12.39
C LYS A 281 31.34 -25.94 13.55
N SER A 282 32.36 -25.23 14.03
CA SER A 282 32.19 -24.23 15.10
C SER A 282 31.49 -22.97 14.60
N ALA A 283 31.78 -22.53 13.38
CA ALA A 283 31.08 -21.40 12.75
C ALA A 283 29.59 -21.72 12.51
N ALA A 284 29.27 -22.91 12.00
CA ALA A 284 27.89 -23.34 11.80
C ALA A 284 27.12 -23.48 13.13
N GLN A 285 27.77 -23.93 14.20
CA GLN A 285 27.14 -23.99 15.54
C GLN A 285 26.84 -22.59 16.11
N ALA A 286 27.72 -21.61 15.90
CA ALA A 286 27.48 -20.23 16.32
C ALA A 286 26.29 -19.61 15.55
N GLU A 287 26.20 -19.85 14.24
CA GLU A 287 25.08 -19.39 13.42
C GLU A 287 23.74 -20.00 13.86
N VAL A 288 23.72 -21.30 14.18
CA VAL A 288 22.53 -21.97 14.72
C VAL A 288 22.09 -21.38 16.06
N ALA A 289 23.03 -20.97 16.93
CA ALA A 289 22.70 -20.32 18.20
C ALA A 289 22.05 -18.94 17.97
N VAL A 290 22.58 -18.15 17.02
CA VAL A 290 22.00 -16.84 16.65
C VAL A 290 20.61 -17.00 16.04
N LEU A 291 20.42 -17.97 15.13
CA LEU A 291 19.12 -18.25 14.53
C LEU A 291 18.09 -18.69 15.58
N LYS A 292 18.48 -19.51 16.56
CA LYS A 292 17.59 -19.90 17.67
C LYS A 292 17.18 -18.71 18.53
N ALA A 293 18.10 -17.78 18.81
CA ALA A 293 17.78 -16.56 19.54
C ALA A 293 16.78 -15.69 18.75
N GLN A 294 16.99 -15.51 17.44
CA GLN A 294 16.08 -14.75 16.58
C GLN A 294 14.69 -15.40 16.51
N VAL A 295 14.61 -16.73 16.37
CA VAL A 295 13.33 -17.44 16.39
C VAL A 295 12.62 -17.22 17.72
N SER A 296 13.33 -17.30 18.85
CA SER A 296 12.73 -17.04 20.16
C SER A 296 12.16 -15.62 20.27
N THR A 297 12.91 -14.61 19.82
CA THR A 297 12.43 -13.22 19.82
C THR A 297 11.21 -13.04 18.93
N LEU A 298 11.25 -13.55 17.69
CA LEU A 298 10.12 -13.47 16.76
C LEU A 298 8.88 -14.21 17.30
N THR A 299 9.07 -15.31 18.04
CA THR A 299 7.96 -16.04 18.64
C THR A 299 7.30 -15.20 19.74
N ALA A 300 8.09 -14.51 20.57
CA ALA A 300 7.57 -13.60 21.60
C ALA A 300 6.85 -12.39 21.00
N GLU A 301 7.41 -11.79 19.95
CA GLU A 301 6.76 -10.70 19.21
C GLU A 301 5.44 -11.15 18.56
N ASN A 302 5.39 -12.37 18.01
CA ASN A 302 4.17 -12.91 17.42
C ASN A 302 3.05 -13.12 18.45
N ILE A 303 3.40 -13.56 19.67
CA ILE A 303 2.45 -13.68 20.78
C ILE A 303 1.90 -12.31 21.15
N LYS A 304 2.78 -11.32 21.34
CA LYS A 304 2.38 -9.95 21.67
C LYS A 304 1.46 -9.34 20.59
N LEU A 305 1.81 -9.51 19.32
CA LEU A 305 0.99 -9.01 18.21
C LEU A 305 -0.41 -9.65 18.19
N LYS A 306 -0.52 -10.94 18.53
CA LYS A 306 -1.82 -11.61 18.62
C LYS A 306 -2.66 -11.07 19.79
N GLU A 307 -2.03 -10.77 20.92
CA GLU A 307 -2.71 -10.14 22.07
C GLU A 307 -3.18 -8.72 21.71
N ASP A 308 -2.32 -7.91 21.07
CA ASP A 308 -2.66 -6.57 20.62
C ASP A 308 -3.82 -6.58 19.60
N MET A 309 -3.79 -7.51 18.64
CA MET A 309 -4.90 -7.71 17.69
C MET A 309 -6.22 -8.10 18.39
N ALA A 310 -6.16 -8.94 19.43
CA ALA A 310 -7.35 -9.32 20.18
C ALA A 310 -7.93 -8.11 20.93
N MET A 311 -7.08 -7.30 21.58
CA MET A 311 -7.50 -6.08 22.27
C MET A 311 -8.12 -5.06 21.30
N GLN A 312 -7.47 -4.82 20.15
CA GLN A 312 -8.02 -3.94 19.12
C GLN A 312 -9.35 -4.46 18.56
N GLY A 313 -9.49 -5.77 18.38
CA GLY A 313 -10.75 -6.39 17.96
C GLY A 313 -11.89 -6.16 18.96
N HIS A 314 -11.61 -6.18 20.26
CA HIS A 314 -12.58 -5.84 21.30
C HIS A 314 -12.95 -4.35 21.28
N ALA A 315 -11.96 -3.47 21.16
CA ALA A 315 -12.20 -2.03 21.06
C ALA A 315 -13.04 -1.66 19.83
N TYR A 316 -12.72 -2.24 18.66
CA TYR A 316 -13.47 -2.02 17.43
C TYR A 316 -14.94 -2.46 17.57
N ARG A 317 -15.18 -3.61 18.23
CA ARG A 317 -16.54 -4.08 18.50
C ARG A 317 -17.30 -3.14 19.44
N GLY A 318 -16.64 -2.56 20.43
CA GLY A 318 -17.22 -1.56 21.33
C GLY A 318 -17.66 -0.31 20.55
N LEU A 319 -16.75 0.26 19.76
CA LEU A 319 -17.05 1.42 18.90
C LEU A 319 -18.19 1.15 17.91
N GLN A 320 -18.29 -0.08 17.41
CA GLN A 320 -19.38 -0.44 16.50
C GLN A 320 -20.73 -0.48 17.19
N LEU A 321 -20.80 -0.90 18.46
CA LEU A 321 -22.03 -0.84 19.26
C LEU A 321 -22.43 0.62 19.54
N GLU A 322 -21.47 1.48 19.92
CA GLU A 322 -21.73 2.91 20.15
C GLU A 322 -22.18 3.62 18.86
N LEU A 323 -21.61 3.26 17.72
CA LEU A 323 -22.05 3.78 16.42
C LEU A 323 -23.47 3.34 16.08
N ASP A 324 -23.87 2.12 16.42
CA ASP A 324 -25.23 1.66 16.17
C ASP A 324 -26.23 2.30 17.13
N GLU A 325 -25.87 2.47 18.41
CA GLU A 325 -26.67 3.21 19.41
C GLU A 325 -26.90 4.67 18.99
N THR A 326 -25.86 5.36 18.54
CA THR A 326 -25.98 6.76 18.07
C THR A 326 -26.83 6.89 16.79
N LYS A 327 -26.88 5.88 15.93
CA LYS A 327 -27.80 5.87 14.78
C LYS A 327 -29.25 5.71 15.21
N ASP A 328 -29.50 4.85 16.20
CA ASP A 328 -30.85 4.67 16.75
C ASP A 328 -31.32 5.97 17.42
N ASP A 329 -30.47 6.62 18.20
CA ASP A 329 -30.75 7.94 18.79
C ASP A 329 -31.02 9.02 17.73
N LEU A 330 -30.26 9.01 16.64
CA LEU A 330 -30.46 9.94 15.52
C LEU A 330 -31.83 9.72 14.86
N ALA A 331 -32.22 8.47 14.64
CA ALA A 331 -33.52 8.11 14.06
C ALA A 331 -34.68 8.55 14.97
N ASP A 332 -34.53 8.37 16.28
CA ASP A 332 -35.52 8.82 17.27
C ASP A 332 -35.63 10.35 17.31
N MET A 333 -34.50 11.07 17.23
CA MET A 333 -34.51 12.53 17.13
C MET A 333 -35.17 13.02 15.85
N GLU A 334 -34.90 12.38 14.71
CA GLU A 334 -35.52 12.72 13.42
C GLU A 334 -37.04 12.51 13.47
N ALA A 335 -37.50 11.41 14.07
CA ALA A 335 -38.93 11.16 14.28
C ALA A 335 -39.59 12.24 15.15
N ARG A 336 -38.93 12.67 16.24
CA ARG A 336 -39.41 13.75 17.11
C ARG A 336 -39.46 15.09 16.39
N MET A 337 -38.43 15.41 15.60
CA MET A 337 -38.38 16.66 14.82
C MET A 337 -39.51 16.72 13.80
N ASN A 338 -39.77 15.62 13.10
CA ASN A 338 -40.87 15.52 12.13
C ASN A 338 -42.23 15.70 12.80
N ALA A 339 -42.44 15.10 14.00
CA ALA A 339 -43.65 15.27 14.77
C ALA A 339 -43.85 16.74 15.24
N GLU A 340 -42.78 17.39 15.70
CA GLU A 340 -42.83 18.79 16.10
C GLU A 340 -43.09 19.72 14.92
N GLN A 341 -42.49 19.47 13.76
CA GLN A 341 -42.76 20.21 12.53
C GLN A 341 -44.22 20.07 12.10
N ALA A 342 -44.81 18.87 12.22
CA ALA A 342 -46.23 18.66 11.93
C ALA A 342 -47.13 19.45 12.90
N ASN A 343 -46.81 19.45 14.19
CA ASN A 343 -47.53 20.25 15.20
C ASN A 343 -47.43 21.75 14.90
N TYR A 344 -46.26 22.24 14.51
CA TYR A 344 -46.07 23.65 14.13
C TYR A 344 -46.94 24.03 12.92
N MET A 345 -46.98 23.18 11.89
CA MET A 345 -47.85 23.41 10.72
C MET A 345 -49.33 23.42 11.09
N HIS A 346 -49.75 22.54 12.01
CA HIS A 346 -51.12 22.51 12.51
C HIS A 346 -51.48 23.81 13.24
N LEU A 347 -50.66 24.23 14.21
CA LEU A 347 -50.87 25.45 14.99
C LEU A 347 -50.89 26.70 14.10
N ARG A 348 -50.03 26.75 13.08
CA ARG A 348 -50.02 27.82 12.06
C ARG A 348 -51.34 27.88 11.29
N SER A 349 -51.91 26.73 10.92
CA SER A 349 -53.22 26.66 10.26
C SER A 349 -54.34 27.16 11.17
N GLU A 350 -54.36 26.76 12.44
CA GLU A 350 -55.35 27.22 13.42
C GLU A 350 -55.25 28.73 13.66
N MET A 351 -54.04 29.27 13.81
CA MET A 351 -53.81 30.71 13.92
C MET A 351 -54.36 31.49 12.73
N THR A 352 -54.18 30.98 11.50
CA THR A 352 -54.77 31.59 10.30
C THR A 352 -56.31 31.58 10.36
N LYS A 353 -56.93 30.47 10.74
CA LYS A 353 -58.39 30.37 10.88
C LYS A 353 -58.94 31.34 11.93
N ILE A 354 -58.28 31.44 13.09
CA ILE A 354 -58.68 32.39 14.15
C ILE A 354 -58.60 33.82 13.63
N LYS A 355 -57.53 34.17 12.91
CA LYS A 355 -57.36 35.50 12.32
C LYS A 355 -58.46 35.83 11.31
N GLU A 356 -58.89 34.85 10.51
CA GLU A 356 -60.02 35.02 9.58
C GLU A 356 -61.34 35.25 10.32
N VAL A 357 -61.63 34.48 11.38
CA VAL A 357 -62.85 34.66 12.20
C VAL A 357 -62.87 36.03 12.88
N VAL A 358 -61.74 36.47 13.45
CA VAL A 358 -61.63 37.78 14.10
C VAL A 358 -61.84 38.91 13.09
N ASN A 359 -61.27 38.79 11.88
CA ASN A 359 -61.46 39.80 10.83
C ASN A 359 -62.86 39.77 10.21
N GLY A 360 -63.53 38.62 10.20
CA GLY A 360 -64.89 38.46 9.65
C GLY A 360 -66.03 38.79 10.62
N SER A 361 -65.76 38.83 11.93
CA SER A 361 -66.77 39.13 12.97
C SER A 361 -66.85 40.62 13.35
N GLY A 362 -66.07 41.48 12.68
CA GLY A 362 -66.13 42.94 12.80
C GLY A 362 -67.00 43.57 11.70
N VAL A 363 -68.31 43.35 11.76
CA VAL A 363 -69.34 44.14 11.06
C VAL A 363 -70.39 44.57 12.05
#